data_AF-A0A377Q2J1-F1
#
_entry.id   AF-A0A377Q2J1-F1
#
_cell.length_a   1.000
_cell.length_b   1.000
_cell.length_c   1.000
_cell.angle_alpha   90.00
_cell.angle_beta   90.00
_cell.angle_gamma   90.00
#
_symmetry.space_group_name_H-M   'P 1'
#
loop_
_entity.id
_entity.type
_entity.pdbx_description
1 polymer ?
#
loop_
_entity_poly.entity_id
_entity_poly.type
_entity_poly.pdbx_seq_one_letter_code
_entity_poly.pdbx_strand_id
1 'polypeptide(L)'
;MNKIKSLIVFLMIGGLSVQCFATNFYNPQDRSFKAGFEAGLKALEFQKKNEGVQSKEITINDAYYLSLNIKNMPLPEVLFLQNISAREGFESYLTKNYLIFVGYERKADAIEAQQRLLHHYKIETSIVYSKDNKLITYPILWGEFYTNFLNEVAERGYAIRVDVIEIPKIITKIRYVENNKPKVTQTIKGSLINLKAMSYSLSGSKNLSKNYSEKGFLSKQEFSLESSEPIITASGERFYKVKDRNVYFSAKDMRIIR
;
A
#
# COMPACT_ATOMS: atom_id res chain seq x y z
N MET A 1 41.18 50.45 23.32
CA MET A 1 40.28 49.80 24.31
C MET A 1 38.85 50.12 23.89
N ASN A 2 38.24 49.33 23.00
CA ASN A 2 37.55 48.06 23.26
C ASN A 2 36.40 48.14 24.25
N LYS A 3 35.22 47.83 23.70
CA LYS A 3 34.04 47.22 24.33
C LYS A 3 33.24 48.14 25.27
N ILE A 4 32.12 48.66 24.76
CA ILE A 4 30.76 48.72 25.37
C ILE A 4 29.91 49.64 24.47
N LYS A 5 29.64 49.20 23.23
CA LYS A 5 28.55 49.74 22.39
C LYS A 5 27.82 48.62 21.63
N SER A 6 27.86 47.41 22.18
CA SER A 6 27.14 46.23 21.66
C SER A 6 26.24 45.63 22.76
N LEU A 7 25.58 46.51 23.53
CA LEU A 7 24.65 46.09 24.58
C LEU A 7 23.40 46.99 24.63
N ILE A 8 22.96 47.48 23.47
CA ILE A 8 21.65 48.16 23.31
C ILE A 8 20.80 47.50 22.20
N VAL A 9 21.36 46.55 21.45
CA VAL A 9 20.63 45.87 20.35
C VAL A 9 19.89 44.59 20.82
N PHE A 10 20.15 44.10 22.03
CA PHE A 10 19.57 42.82 22.49
C PHE A 10 18.32 42.94 23.39
N LEU A 11 17.85 44.17 23.68
CA LEU A 11 16.72 44.41 24.58
C LEU A 11 15.51 45.08 23.90
N MET A 12 15.50 45.15 22.57
CA MET A 12 14.34 45.60 21.76
C MET A 12 13.83 44.53 20.78
N ILE A 13 14.34 43.29 20.85
CA ILE A 13 13.87 42.15 20.03
C ILE A 13 13.11 41.11 20.90
N GLY A 14 13.07 41.29 22.23
CA GLY A 14 12.48 40.32 23.17
C GLY A 14 11.04 40.58 23.61
N GLY A 15 10.27 41.44 22.94
CA GLY A 15 8.98 41.92 23.46
C GLY A 15 7.82 42.03 22.47
N LEU A 16 7.90 41.43 21.28
CA LEU A 16 6.84 41.51 20.25
C LEU A 16 6.53 40.19 19.55
N SER A 17 6.92 39.05 20.13
CA SER A 17 6.64 37.72 19.59
C SER A 17 5.70 36.93 20.48
N VAL A 18 4.58 37.51 20.92
CA VAL A 18 3.47 36.75 21.50
C VAL A 18 2.16 37.38 21.03
N GLN A 19 1.28 36.54 20.48
CA GLN A 19 -0.09 36.81 20.01
C GLN A 19 -0.25 37.32 18.56
N CYS A 20 0.18 36.51 17.61
CA CYS A 20 -0.71 36.20 16.47
C CYS A 20 -0.94 34.69 16.42
N PHE A 21 -1.51 34.13 17.49
CA PHE A 21 -2.40 32.99 17.32
C PHE A 21 -3.74 33.58 16.91
N ALA A 22 -3.86 33.94 15.62
CA ALA A 22 -5.16 33.97 14.99
C ALA A 22 -5.65 32.52 15.02
N THR A 23 -6.29 32.14 16.13
CA THR A 23 -7.19 31.01 16.16
C THR A 23 -8.33 31.40 15.23
N ASN A 24 -8.15 31.16 13.94
CA ASN A 24 -9.26 31.07 12.98
C ASN A 24 -10.08 29.84 13.39
N PHE A 25 -10.83 29.99 14.48
CA PHE A 25 -11.97 29.13 14.76
C PHE A 25 -12.93 29.37 13.59
N TYR A 26 -12.99 28.41 12.67
CA TYR A 26 -13.96 28.41 11.60
C TYR A 26 -15.35 28.58 12.22
N ASN A 27 -16.04 29.67 11.87
CA ASN A 27 -17.40 29.89 12.32
C ASN A 27 -18.29 28.79 11.71
N PRO A 28 -18.89 27.89 12.51
CA PRO A 28 -19.69 26.79 11.98
C PRO A 28 -20.95 27.26 11.22
N GLN A 29 -21.36 28.52 11.43
CA GLN A 29 -22.47 29.17 10.74
C GLN A 29 -22.06 29.83 9.41
N ASP A 30 -20.76 29.85 9.09
CA ASP A 30 -20.29 30.30 7.79
C ASP A 30 -20.79 29.33 6.70
N ARG A 31 -21.46 29.88 5.68
CA ARG A 31 -21.99 29.15 4.53
C ARG A 31 -20.90 28.34 3.83
N SER A 32 -19.68 28.86 3.76
CA SER A 32 -18.55 28.20 3.10
C SER A 32 -18.08 26.99 3.89
N PHE A 33 -18.01 27.11 5.21
CA PHE A 33 -17.69 26.00 6.11
C PHE A 33 -18.74 24.89 6.02
N LYS A 34 -20.02 25.26 6.13
CA LYS A 34 -21.14 24.30 6.02
C LYS A 34 -21.13 23.57 4.67
N ALA A 35 -20.93 24.30 3.58
CA ALA A 35 -20.84 23.70 2.25
C ALA A 35 -19.64 22.74 2.11
N GLY A 36 -18.47 23.11 2.64
CA GLY A 36 -17.27 22.26 2.66
C GLY A 36 -17.46 21.00 3.51
N PHE A 37 -18.07 21.14 4.68
CA PHE A 37 -18.37 20.02 5.58
C PHE A 37 -19.37 19.04 4.95
N GLU A 38 -20.48 19.54 4.38
CA GLU A 38 -21.46 18.71 3.66
C GLU A 38 -20.84 18.03 2.42
N ALA A 39 -19.95 18.71 1.70
CA ALA A 39 -19.23 18.12 0.57
C ALA A 39 -18.30 16.99 1.02
N GLY A 40 -17.64 17.17 2.17
CA GLY A 40 -16.86 16.12 2.84
C GLY A 40 -17.73 14.90 3.15
N LEU A 41 -18.85 15.08 3.87
CA LEU A 41 -19.77 13.98 4.19
C LEU A 41 -20.27 13.23 2.95
N LYS A 42 -20.59 13.96 1.86
CA LYS A 42 -21.01 13.34 0.59
C LYS A 42 -19.89 12.55 -0.08
N ALA A 43 -18.64 13.03 -0.02
CA ALA A 43 -17.50 12.27 -0.54
C ALA A 43 -17.30 10.98 0.25
N LEU A 44 -17.51 11.02 1.57
CA LEU A 44 -17.45 9.84 2.44
C LEU A 44 -18.56 8.83 2.13
N GLU A 45 -19.79 9.30 1.96
CA GLU A 45 -20.93 8.48 1.57
C GLU A 45 -20.70 7.81 0.20
N PHE A 46 -20.18 8.57 -0.76
CA PHE A 46 -19.80 8.07 -2.08
C PHE A 46 -18.77 6.94 -2.00
N GLN A 47 -17.69 7.15 -1.23
CA GLN A 47 -16.66 6.13 -1.05
C GLN A 47 -17.23 4.86 -0.42
N LYS A 48 -18.05 5.00 0.64
CA LYS A 48 -18.72 3.86 1.28
C LYS A 48 -19.59 3.07 0.28
N LYS A 49 -20.31 3.75 -0.61
CA LYS A 49 -21.18 3.11 -1.59
C LYS A 49 -20.40 2.29 -2.63
N ASN A 50 -19.29 2.81 -3.12
CA ASN A 50 -18.57 2.19 -4.24
C ASN A 50 -17.47 1.21 -3.79
N GLU A 51 -16.69 1.60 -2.79
CA GLU A 51 -15.56 0.81 -2.30
C GLU A 51 -15.94 -0.09 -1.14
N GLY A 52 -17.08 0.20 -0.49
CA GLY A 52 -17.46 -0.42 0.77
C GLY A 52 -16.74 0.26 1.93
N VAL A 53 -16.93 -0.31 3.12
CA VAL A 53 -16.22 0.14 4.31
C VAL A 53 -14.87 -0.54 4.40
N GLN A 54 -14.76 -1.83 4.05
CA GLN A 54 -13.52 -2.57 4.21
C GLN A 54 -12.67 -2.60 2.94
N SER A 55 -11.35 -2.66 3.12
CA SER A 55 -10.42 -2.99 2.04
C SER A 55 -10.83 -4.30 1.37
N LYS A 56 -10.92 -4.29 0.04
CA LYS A 56 -11.25 -5.45 -0.77
C LYS A 56 -10.33 -5.52 -1.97
N GLU A 57 -10.08 -6.74 -2.43
CA GLU A 57 -9.44 -6.95 -3.72
C GLU A 57 -10.47 -6.69 -4.83
N ILE A 58 -10.09 -5.87 -5.79
CA ILE A 58 -10.83 -5.63 -7.03
C ILE A 58 -9.99 -6.08 -8.21
N THR A 59 -10.63 -6.57 -9.25
CA THR A 59 -9.97 -6.92 -10.51
C THR A 59 -10.32 -5.86 -11.54
N ILE A 60 -9.32 -5.21 -12.13
CA ILE A 60 -9.53 -4.34 -13.28
C ILE A 60 -9.53 -5.21 -14.53
N ASN A 61 -10.71 -5.34 -15.16
CA ASN A 61 -10.88 -6.12 -16.38
C ASN A 61 -10.49 -5.36 -17.64
N ASP A 62 -10.47 -4.02 -17.58
CA ASP A 62 -10.08 -3.16 -18.70
C ASP A 62 -8.57 -3.25 -18.99
N ALA A 63 -8.18 -3.07 -20.25
CA ALA A 63 -6.79 -3.14 -20.65
C ALA A 63 -5.94 -1.96 -20.16
N TYR A 64 -6.55 -0.81 -19.86
CA TYR A 64 -5.87 0.39 -19.39
C TYR A 64 -6.62 1.04 -18.22
N TYR A 65 -5.87 1.65 -17.32
CA TYR A 65 -6.39 2.55 -16.28
C TYR A 65 -5.50 3.78 -16.15
N LEU A 66 -6.06 4.83 -15.55
CA LEU A 66 -5.30 6.03 -15.18
C LEU A 66 -4.96 5.94 -13.69
N SER A 67 -3.72 6.30 -13.34
CA SER A 67 -3.28 6.35 -11.95
C SER A 67 -2.82 7.75 -11.59
N LEU A 68 -3.37 8.30 -10.51
CA LEU A 68 -2.90 9.51 -9.84
C LEU A 68 -2.12 9.11 -8.58
N ASN A 69 -0.88 9.56 -8.43
CA ASN A 69 -0.11 9.36 -7.21
C ASN A 69 -0.61 10.31 -6.11
N ILE A 70 -1.07 9.76 -4.99
CA ILE A 70 -1.64 10.51 -3.87
C ILE A 70 -0.81 10.40 -2.60
N LYS A 71 0.41 9.82 -2.66
CA LYS A 71 1.25 9.55 -1.49
C LYS A 71 1.48 10.78 -0.61
N ASN A 72 1.57 11.96 -1.22
CA ASN A 72 1.82 13.23 -0.54
C ASN A 72 0.60 14.17 -0.57
N MET A 73 -0.56 13.68 -1.01
CA MET A 73 -1.77 14.51 -1.12
C MET A 73 -2.58 14.44 0.19
N PRO A 74 -3.05 15.57 0.72
CA PRO A 74 -3.98 15.58 1.85
C PRO A 74 -5.23 14.74 1.57
N LEU A 75 -5.62 13.96 2.56
CA LEU A 75 -6.78 13.08 2.49
C LEU A 75 -8.09 13.74 2.02
N PRO A 76 -8.46 14.94 2.51
CA PRO A 76 -9.69 15.59 2.08
C PRO A 76 -9.65 15.96 0.59
N GLU A 77 -8.46 16.28 0.07
CA GLU A 77 -8.26 16.61 -1.33
C GLU A 77 -8.45 15.38 -2.21
N VAL A 78 -7.88 14.22 -1.82
CA VAL A 78 -8.08 12.96 -2.54
C VAL A 78 -9.57 12.59 -2.63
N LEU A 79 -10.29 12.69 -1.51
CA LEU A 79 -11.73 12.41 -1.45
C LEU A 79 -12.56 13.39 -2.28
N PHE A 80 -12.18 14.66 -2.26
CA PHE A 80 -12.80 15.69 -3.09
C PHE A 80 -12.61 15.37 -4.57
N LEU A 81 -11.37 15.06 -4.99
CA LEU A 81 -11.04 14.69 -6.37
C LEU A 81 -11.84 13.47 -6.83
N GLN A 82 -11.90 12.43 -6.00
CA GLN A 82 -12.66 11.22 -6.30
C GLN A 82 -14.17 11.52 -6.49
N ASN A 83 -14.74 12.38 -5.65
CA ASN A 83 -16.15 12.75 -5.73
C ASN A 83 -16.47 13.61 -6.96
N ILE A 84 -15.64 14.61 -7.27
CA ILE A 84 -15.86 15.47 -8.45
C ILE A 84 -15.71 14.68 -9.75
N SER A 85 -14.70 13.80 -9.84
CA SER A 85 -14.50 12.96 -11.03
C SER A 85 -15.67 12.00 -11.23
N ALA A 86 -16.24 11.47 -10.15
CA ALA A 86 -17.40 10.58 -10.25
C ALA A 86 -18.64 11.27 -10.84
N ARG A 87 -18.84 12.56 -10.55
CA ARG A 87 -19.93 13.35 -11.17
C ARG A 87 -19.77 13.51 -12.68
N GLU A 88 -18.54 13.44 -13.17
CA GLU A 88 -18.23 13.45 -14.60
C GLU A 88 -18.26 12.06 -15.26
N GLY A 89 -18.68 11.04 -14.49
CA GLY A 89 -18.82 9.66 -14.97
C GLY A 89 -17.54 8.83 -14.88
N PHE A 90 -16.50 9.32 -14.19
CA PHE A 90 -15.30 8.52 -13.96
C PHE A 90 -15.53 7.51 -12.83
N GLU A 91 -15.45 6.23 -13.16
CA GLU A 91 -15.35 5.17 -12.15
C GLU A 91 -13.93 5.17 -11.57
N SER A 92 -13.83 5.16 -10.24
CA SER A 92 -12.55 5.27 -9.56
C SER A 92 -12.47 4.42 -8.31
N TYR A 93 -11.24 4.02 -8.00
CA TYR A 93 -10.87 3.22 -6.84
C TYR A 93 -9.68 3.84 -6.13
N LEU A 94 -9.81 3.99 -4.83
CA LEU A 94 -8.76 4.45 -3.97
C LEU A 94 -7.92 3.27 -3.48
N THR A 95 -6.60 3.41 -3.60
CA THR A 95 -5.61 2.51 -3.02
C THR A 95 -4.74 3.29 -2.03
N LYS A 96 -3.84 2.60 -1.32
CA LYS A 96 -2.96 3.23 -0.33
C LYS A 96 -2.16 4.41 -0.88
N ASN A 97 -1.69 4.34 -2.13
CA ASN A 97 -0.79 5.33 -2.72
C ASN A 97 -1.33 5.97 -4.00
N TYR A 98 -2.44 5.45 -4.55
CA TYR A 98 -2.97 5.90 -5.84
C TYR A 98 -4.49 6.03 -5.82
N LEU A 99 -4.99 7.06 -6.49
CA LEU A 99 -6.37 7.10 -6.97
C LEU A 99 -6.38 6.58 -8.42
N ILE A 100 -7.13 5.51 -8.66
CA ILE A 100 -7.17 4.80 -9.94
C ILE A 100 -8.49 5.10 -10.64
N PHE A 101 -8.45 5.42 -11.93
CA PHE A 101 -9.63 5.57 -12.78
C PHE A 101 -9.66 4.45 -13.82
N VAL A 102 -10.78 3.75 -13.95
CA VAL A 102 -10.93 2.53 -14.77
C VAL A 102 -11.89 2.76 -15.95
N GLY A 103 -12.13 1.72 -16.76
CA GLY A 103 -13.09 1.75 -17.85
C GLY A 103 -12.50 2.01 -19.25
N TYR A 104 -11.22 1.69 -19.48
CA TYR A 104 -10.56 1.96 -20.76
C TYR A 104 -10.05 0.69 -21.45
N GLU A 105 -10.81 0.19 -22.42
CA GLU A 105 -10.40 -0.96 -23.25
C GLU A 105 -9.28 -0.62 -24.23
N ARG A 106 -9.24 0.63 -24.72
CA ARG A 106 -8.22 1.09 -25.69
C ARG A 106 -7.39 2.22 -25.10
N LYS A 107 -6.11 2.27 -25.48
CA LYS A 107 -5.19 3.33 -25.06
C LYS A 107 -5.67 4.73 -25.47
N ALA A 108 -6.35 4.85 -26.61
CA ALA A 108 -6.89 6.13 -27.09
C ALA A 108 -7.93 6.70 -26.11
N ASP A 109 -8.83 5.85 -25.60
CA ASP A 109 -9.87 6.25 -24.64
C ASP A 109 -9.24 6.72 -23.32
N ALA A 110 -8.17 6.05 -22.87
CA ALA A 110 -7.39 6.47 -21.70
C ALA A 110 -6.68 7.83 -21.91
N ILE A 111 -6.16 8.10 -23.11
CA ILE A 111 -5.53 9.38 -23.44
C ILE A 111 -6.57 10.52 -23.41
N GLU A 112 -7.75 10.29 -23.99
CA GLU A 112 -8.83 11.29 -23.98
C GLU A 112 -9.28 11.61 -22.54
N ALA A 113 -9.48 10.57 -21.72
CA ALA A 113 -9.80 10.71 -20.32
C ALA A 113 -8.73 11.45 -19.51
N GLN A 114 -7.45 11.14 -19.74
CA GLN A 114 -6.32 11.85 -19.12
C GLN A 114 -6.34 13.33 -19.47
N GLN A 115 -6.58 13.67 -20.75
CA GLN A 115 -6.66 15.07 -21.19
C GLN A 115 -7.85 15.81 -20.56
N ARG A 116 -9.01 15.15 -20.42
CA ARG A 116 -10.17 15.72 -19.72
C ARG A 116 -9.85 16.03 -18.26
N LEU A 117 -9.27 15.07 -17.53
CA LEU A 117 -8.88 15.25 -16.12
C LEU A 117 -7.87 16.38 -15.96
N LEU A 118 -6.89 16.47 -16.87
CA LEU A 118 -5.91 17.55 -16.87
C LEU A 118 -6.55 18.91 -17.18
N HIS A 119 -7.43 19.00 -18.18
CA HIS A 119 -7.99 20.27 -18.62
C HIS A 119 -8.96 20.86 -17.58
N HIS A 120 -9.90 20.04 -17.09
CA HIS A 120 -10.97 20.47 -16.18
C HIS A 120 -10.50 20.62 -14.74
N TYR A 121 -9.63 19.72 -14.27
CA TYR A 121 -9.30 19.61 -12.85
C TYR A 121 -7.83 19.83 -12.54
N LYS A 122 -6.98 20.03 -13.55
CA LYS A 122 -5.52 20.15 -13.39
C LYS A 122 -4.91 18.91 -12.71
N ILE A 123 -5.52 17.74 -12.92
CA ILE A 123 -5.06 16.47 -12.37
C ILE A 123 -4.16 15.79 -13.39
N GLU A 124 -2.89 15.59 -13.03
CA GLU A 124 -1.95 14.82 -13.83
C GLU A 124 -2.03 13.33 -13.47
N THR A 125 -2.40 12.49 -14.44
CA THR A 125 -2.46 11.04 -14.27
C THR A 125 -1.45 10.34 -15.18
N SER A 126 -1.10 9.10 -14.85
CA SER A 126 -0.31 8.21 -15.70
C SER A 126 -1.19 7.11 -16.27
N ILE A 127 -1.02 6.78 -17.56
CA ILE A 127 -1.71 5.66 -18.20
C ILE A 127 -0.94 4.37 -17.89
N VAL A 128 -1.63 3.37 -17.36
CA VAL A 128 -1.05 2.08 -17.01
C VAL A 128 -1.75 0.97 -17.79
N TYR A 129 -0.96 0.05 -18.34
CA TYR A 129 -1.49 -1.16 -18.97
C TYR A 129 -1.79 -2.23 -17.91
N SER A 130 -3.03 -2.69 -17.86
CA SER A 130 -3.54 -3.65 -16.92
C SER A 130 -3.46 -5.06 -17.50
N LYS A 131 -2.32 -5.73 -17.31
CA LYS A 131 -2.24 -7.18 -17.54
C LYS A 131 -2.37 -7.88 -16.19
N ASP A 132 -3.60 -8.30 -15.87
CA ASP A 132 -3.97 -8.99 -14.63
C ASP A 132 -3.77 -8.18 -13.32
N ASN A 133 -4.10 -6.89 -13.33
CA ASN A 133 -3.96 -6.06 -12.13
C ASN A 133 -5.14 -6.25 -11.17
N LYS A 134 -4.89 -7.04 -10.14
CA LYS A 134 -5.64 -7.00 -8.87
C LYS A 134 -5.18 -5.79 -8.08
N LEU A 135 -6.13 -4.97 -7.66
CA LEU A 135 -5.88 -3.85 -6.76
C LEU A 135 -6.50 -4.11 -5.40
N ILE A 136 -5.84 -3.63 -4.36
CA ILE A 136 -6.41 -3.63 -3.01
C ILE A 136 -6.94 -2.22 -2.77
N THR A 137 -8.26 -2.11 -2.61
CA THR A 137 -8.87 -0.84 -2.25
C THR A 137 -8.48 -0.46 -0.83
N TYR A 138 -8.36 0.84 -0.57
CA TYR A 138 -8.08 1.37 0.75
C TYR A 138 -9.13 2.42 1.10
N PRO A 139 -10.40 1.99 1.30
CA PRO A 139 -11.44 2.91 1.75
C PRO A 139 -11.01 3.52 3.08
N ILE A 140 -10.98 4.84 3.11
CA ILE A 140 -10.32 5.63 4.17
C ILE A 140 -11.10 5.56 5.48
N LEU A 141 -12.41 5.32 5.39
CA LEU A 141 -13.35 5.42 6.50
C LEU A 141 -13.48 4.17 7.37
N TRP A 142 -12.60 3.19 7.21
CA TRP A 142 -12.65 2.00 8.06
C TRP A 142 -11.37 1.77 8.81
N GLY A 143 -11.55 1.58 10.11
CA GLY A 143 -10.50 1.56 11.12
C GLY A 143 -10.86 2.44 12.29
N GLU A 144 -9.86 2.79 13.09
CA GLU A 144 -10.04 3.47 14.38
C GLU A 144 -10.67 4.86 14.27
N PHE A 145 -10.43 5.61 13.19
CA PHE A 145 -10.93 6.98 13.04
C PHE A 145 -12.47 7.04 13.03
N TYR A 146 -13.12 6.20 12.21
CA TYR A 146 -14.59 6.23 12.09
C TYR A 146 -15.25 5.70 13.37
N THR A 147 -14.67 4.67 13.99
CA THR A 147 -15.12 4.17 15.29
C THR A 147 -15.01 5.24 16.37
N ASN A 148 -13.88 5.96 16.45
CA ASN A 148 -13.67 7.01 17.44
C ASN A 148 -14.58 8.22 17.19
N PHE A 149 -14.78 8.61 15.93
CA PHE A 149 -15.69 9.70 15.56
C PHE A 149 -17.14 9.37 15.94
N LEU A 150 -17.63 8.16 15.63
CA LEU A 150 -18.98 7.75 16.00
C LEU A 150 -19.18 7.72 17.53
N ASN A 151 -18.17 7.24 18.27
CA ASN A 151 -18.21 7.24 19.73
C ASN A 151 -18.27 8.67 20.29
N GLU A 152 -17.44 9.58 19.81
CA GLU A 152 -17.40 10.98 20.27
C GLU A 152 -18.69 11.74 19.94
N VAL A 153 -19.29 11.48 18.76
CA VAL A 153 -20.56 12.09 18.35
C VAL A 153 -21.72 11.57 19.20
N ALA A 154 -21.73 10.28 19.53
CA ALA A 154 -22.72 9.66 20.42
C ALA A 154 -22.60 10.19 21.86
N GLU A 155 -21.37 10.30 22.39
CA GLU A 155 -21.10 10.87 23.72
C GLU A 155 -21.55 12.33 23.85
N ARG A 156 -21.50 13.10 22.76
CA ARG A 156 -21.93 14.50 22.71
C ARG A 156 -23.44 14.70 22.49
N GLY A 157 -24.22 13.62 22.45
CA GLY A 157 -25.68 13.68 22.37
C GLY A 157 -26.23 13.97 20.97
N TYR A 158 -25.42 13.89 19.92
CA TYR A 158 -25.88 14.01 18.54
C TYR A 158 -26.34 12.64 18.03
N ALA A 159 -27.65 12.48 17.84
CA ALA A 159 -28.21 11.25 17.28
C ALA A 159 -28.16 11.29 15.74
N ILE A 160 -27.19 10.59 15.15
CA ILE A 160 -27.24 10.25 13.72
C ILE A 160 -27.60 8.78 13.61
N ARG A 161 -28.85 8.50 13.23
CA ARG A 161 -29.29 7.15 12.89
C ARG A 161 -28.79 6.82 11.49
N VAL A 162 -27.59 6.24 11.40
CA VAL A 162 -27.13 5.58 10.19
C VAL A 162 -27.61 4.15 10.28
N ASP A 163 -28.62 3.77 9.48
CA ASP A 163 -29.00 2.36 9.37
C ASP A 163 -27.81 1.58 8.81
N VAL A 164 -27.07 0.93 9.70
CA VAL A 164 -26.06 -0.05 9.32
C VAL A 164 -26.85 -1.26 8.88
N ILE A 165 -26.96 -1.44 7.57
CA ILE A 165 -27.35 -2.74 7.01
C ILE A 165 -26.23 -3.69 7.41
N GLU A 166 -26.45 -4.43 8.48
CA GLU A 166 -25.61 -5.57 8.83
C GLU A 166 -25.72 -6.55 7.67
N ILE A 167 -24.69 -6.58 6.84
CA ILE A 167 -24.51 -7.68 5.90
C ILE A 167 -24.42 -8.91 6.80
N PRO A 168 -25.34 -9.89 6.67
CA PRO A 168 -25.23 -11.11 7.44
C PRO A 168 -23.83 -11.63 7.21
N LYS A 169 -23.08 -11.93 8.28
CA LYS A 169 -21.83 -12.68 8.15
C LYS A 169 -22.18 -13.87 7.28
N ILE A 170 -21.75 -13.83 6.02
CA ILE A 170 -21.67 -15.02 5.21
C ILE A 170 -20.54 -15.76 5.89
N ILE A 171 -20.89 -16.54 6.91
CA ILE A 171 -20.13 -17.70 7.28
C ILE A 171 -20.27 -18.55 6.03
N THR A 172 -19.40 -18.33 5.07
CA THR A 172 -19.02 -19.35 4.12
C THR A 172 -18.49 -20.43 5.04
N LYS A 173 -19.38 -21.34 5.49
CA LYS A 173 -18.97 -22.69 5.77
C LYS A 173 -18.26 -23.06 4.49
N ILE A 174 -16.94 -23.05 4.56
CA ILE A 174 -16.09 -23.47 3.48
C ILE A 174 -16.53 -24.92 3.26
N ARG A 175 -17.46 -25.13 2.32
CA ARG A 175 -17.59 -26.43 1.69
C ARG A 175 -16.26 -26.55 1.00
N TYR A 176 -15.39 -27.37 1.59
CA TYR A 176 -14.24 -27.90 0.88
C TYR A 176 -14.80 -28.64 -0.33
N VAL A 177 -14.94 -27.92 -1.44
CA VAL A 177 -14.87 -28.53 -2.74
C VAL A 177 -13.40 -28.80 -2.91
N GLU A 178 -13.01 -30.08 -2.87
CA GLU A 178 -11.72 -30.57 -3.34
C GLU A 178 -11.55 -30.15 -4.80
N ASN A 179 -11.14 -28.91 -5.00
CA ASN A 179 -10.62 -28.45 -6.27
C ASN A 179 -9.11 -28.66 -6.20
N ASN A 180 -8.68 -29.77 -6.78
CA ASN A 180 -7.30 -29.98 -7.22
C ASN A 180 -6.92 -28.83 -8.18
N LYS A 181 -6.45 -27.72 -7.63
CA LYS A 181 -5.80 -26.65 -8.39
C LYS A 181 -4.28 -26.86 -8.31
N PRO A 182 -3.56 -26.76 -9.44
CA PRO A 182 -2.12 -26.92 -9.45
C PRO A 182 -1.47 -25.82 -8.61
N LYS A 183 -0.60 -26.21 -7.67
CA LYS A 183 0.23 -25.30 -6.88
C LYS A 183 1.04 -24.40 -7.82
N VAL A 184 0.74 -23.11 -7.85
CA VAL A 184 1.67 -22.11 -8.37
C VAL A 184 2.81 -21.99 -7.34
N THR A 185 3.85 -22.79 -7.54
CA THR A 185 5.10 -22.69 -6.78
C THR A 185 5.78 -21.37 -7.11
N GLN A 186 5.66 -20.37 -6.22
CA GLN A 186 6.55 -19.21 -6.25
C GLN A 186 7.99 -19.73 -6.26
N THR A 187 8.72 -19.46 -7.34
CA THR A 187 10.10 -19.95 -7.49
C THR A 187 11.02 -18.97 -6.80
N ILE A 188 11.40 -19.30 -5.57
CA ILE A 188 12.37 -18.53 -4.77
C ILE A 188 13.72 -18.64 -5.48
N LYS A 189 14.40 -17.51 -5.71
CA LYS A 189 15.74 -17.49 -6.32
C LYS A 189 16.79 -17.06 -5.31
N GLY A 190 18.03 -17.48 -5.52
CA GLY A 190 19.18 -16.97 -4.79
C GLY A 190 20.42 -16.94 -5.68
N SER A 191 21.32 -16.00 -5.41
CA SER A 191 22.59 -15.86 -6.11
C SER A 191 23.78 -16.11 -5.19
N LEU A 192 24.86 -16.62 -5.78
CA LEU A 192 26.14 -16.74 -5.08
C LEU A 192 26.77 -15.36 -4.93
N ILE A 193 27.21 -15.06 -3.70
CA ILE A 193 27.98 -13.85 -3.41
C ILE A 193 29.37 -13.94 -4.08
N ASN A 194 29.94 -15.14 -4.13
CA ASN A 194 31.19 -15.44 -4.81
C ASN A 194 31.00 -16.63 -5.75
N LEU A 195 31.37 -16.48 -7.02
CA LEU A 195 31.29 -17.55 -8.03
C LEU A 195 32.19 -18.76 -7.72
N LYS A 196 33.16 -18.60 -6.81
CA LYS A 196 34.00 -19.68 -6.28
C LYS A 196 33.47 -20.29 -4.97
N ALA A 197 32.19 -20.11 -4.65
CA ALA A 197 31.59 -20.74 -3.49
C ALA A 197 31.50 -22.27 -3.66
N MET A 198 31.89 -23.00 -2.61
CA MET A 198 31.83 -24.46 -2.59
C MET A 198 30.37 -24.93 -2.52
N SER A 199 30.02 -25.91 -3.36
CA SER A 199 28.73 -26.59 -3.27
C SER A 199 28.87 -27.91 -2.50
N TYR A 200 27.80 -28.29 -1.82
CA TYR A 200 27.71 -29.49 -1.00
C TYR A 200 26.60 -30.40 -1.52
N SER A 201 26.70 -31.68 -1.22
CA SER A 201 25.67 -32.69 -1.47
C SER A 201 25.31 -33.39 -0.17
N LEU A 202 24.04 -33.74 0.00
CA LEU A 202 23.57 -34.40 1.21
C LEU A 202 23.47 -35.91 0.96
N SER A 203 24.09 -36.70 1.83
CA SER A 203 23.89 -38.15 1.92
C SER A 203 23.45 -38.51 3.35
N GLY A 204 22.14 -38.61 3.58
CA GLY A 204 21.57 -38.94 4.88
C GLY A 204 20.71 -37.83 5.49
N SER A 205 20.68 -37.75 6.81
CA SER A 205 19.86 -36.77 7.54
C SER A 205 20.37 -35.33 7.36
N LYS A 206 19.47 -34.42 7.00
CA LYS A 206 19.73 -32.98 6.80
C LYS A 206 20.13 -32.22 8.07
N ASN A 207 19.93 -32.81 9.24
CA ASN A 207 20.23 -32.15 10.52
C ASN A 207 21.67 -32.40 10.99
N LEU A 208 22.47 -33.20 10.27
CA LEU A 208 23.82 -33.58 10.68
C LEU A 208 24.86 -33.08 9.68
N SER A 209 25.81 -32.27 10.15
CA SER A 209 26.89 -31.68 9.32
C SER A 209 27.71 -32.70 8.56
N LYS A 210 28.03 -33.83 9.19
CA LYS A 210 28.83 -34.91 8.59
C LYS A 210 28.21 -35.51 7.32
N ASN A 211 26.92 -35.28 7.08
CA ASN A 211 26.21 -35.79 5.91
C ASN A 211 26.32 -34.84 4.71
N TYR A 212 26.93 -33.67 4.86
CA TYR A 212 27.17 -32.72 3.78
C TYR A 212 28.58 -32.88 3.23
N SER A 213 28.69 -33.45 2.03
CA SER A 213 29.97 -33.69 1.34
C SER A 213 30.20 -32.66 0.25
N GLU A 214 31.41 -32.11 0.18
CA GLU A 214 31.81 -31.16 -0.86
C GLU A 214 31.69 -31.78 -2.26
N LYS A 215 31.16 -31.01 -3.20
CA LYS A 215 30.92 -31.43 -4.60
C LYS A 215 31.71 -30.59 -5.61
N GLY A 216 32.37 -29.52 -5.16
CA GLY A 216 33.11 -28.58 -6.00
C GLY A 216 32.34 -27.31 -6.33
N PHE A 217 32.89 -26.51 -7.23
CA PHE A 217 32.36 -25.20 -7.62
C PHE A 217 31.33 -25.33 -8.76
N LEU A 218 30.32 -24.46 -8.75
CA LEU A 218 29.34 -24.36 -9.83
C LEU A 218 29.49 -23.01 -10.53
N SER A 219 29.62 -23.03 -11.86
CA SER A 219 29.86 -21.85 -12.71
C SER A 219 28.65 -20.93 -12.92
N LYS A 220 27.53 -21.21 -12.24
CA LYS A 220 26.27 -20.47 -12.39
C LYS A 220 26.07 -19.51 -11.21
N GLN A 221 25.68 -18.27 -11.50
CA GLN A 221 25.50 -17.24 -10.47
C GLN A 221 24.16 -17.33 -9.74
N GLU A 222 23.11 -17.82 -10.40
CA GLU A 222 21.74 -17.87 -9.86
C GLU A 222 21.16 -19.29 -9.82
N PHE A 223 20.46 -19.58 -8.72
CA PHE A 223 19.81 -20.86 -8.46
C PHE A 223 18.38 -20.64 -7.98
N SER A 224 17.47 -21.50 -8.43
CA SER A 224 16.17 -21.64 -7.79
C SER A 224 16.36 -22.41 -6.48
N LEU A 225 15.81 -21.91 -5.37
CA LEU A 225 15.92 -22.52 -4.05
C LEU A 225 14.62 -23.26 -3.70
N GLU A 226 14.74 -24.30 -2.88
CA GLU A 226 13.60 -25.07 -2.38
C GLU A 226 12.82 -24.32 -1.28
N SER A 227 13.52 -23.49 -0.51
CA SER A 227 12.94 -22.66 0.55
C SER A 227 13.72 -21.35 0.69
N SER A 228 13.04 -20.31 1.19
CA SER A 228 13.66 -19.05 1.63
C SER A 228 14.35 -19.17 2.99
N GLU A 229 14.07 -20.25 3.72
CA GLU A 229 14.69 -20.53 5.01
C GLU A 229 15.82 -21.55 4.83
N PRO A 230 17.01 -21.29 5.41
CA PRO A 230 18.10 -22.26 5.35
C PRO A 230 17.81 -23.44 6.27
N ILE A 231 18.29 -24.61 5.87
CA ILE A 231 18.34 -25.80 6.73
C ILE A 231 19.42 -25.56 7.78
N ILE A 232 19.07 -25.77 9.05
CA ILE A 232 19.98 -25.59 10.18
C ILE A 232 20.37 -26.97 10.69
N THR A 233 21.68 -27.26 10.73
CA THR A 233 22.20 -28.50 11.31
C THR A 233 22.24 -28.42 12.84
N ALA A 234 22.41 -29.55 13.52
CA ALA A 234 22.56 -29.62 14.97
C ALA A 234 23.78 -28.85 15.50
N SER A 235 24.80 -28.63 14.66
CA SER A 235 25.98 -27.81 14.98
C SER A 235 25.77 -26.31 14.68
N GLY A 236 24.60 -25.92 14.17
CA GLY A 236 24.24 -24.54 13.87
C GLY A 236 24.65 -24.04 12.48
N GLU A 237 25.20 -24.90 11.63
CA GLU A 237 25.50 -24.55 10.24
C GLU A 237 24.22 -24.39 9.42
N ARG A 238 24.24 -23.49 8.44
CA ARG A 238 23.06 -23.09 7.68
C ARG A 238 23.29 -23.31 6.20
N PHE A 239 22.40 -24.04 5.55
CA PHE A 239 22.51 -24.39 4.13
C PHE A 239 21.21 -24.11 3.37
N TYR A 240 21.33 -23.48 2.20
CA TYR A 240 20.23 -23.38 1.24
C TYR A 240 20.29 -24.53 0.25
N LYS A 241 19.13 -25.17 0.02
CA LYS A 241 18.99 -26.25 -0.95
C LYS A 241 18.55 -25.69 -2.30
N VAL A 242 19.26 -26.08 -3.36
CA VAL A 242 18.87 -25.79 -4.74
C VAL A 242 17.69 -26.70 -5.12
N LYS A 243 16.64 -26.10 -5.66
CA LYS A 243 15.42 -26.79 -6.07
C LYS A 243 15.73 -27.90 -7.08
N ASP A 244 15.08 -29.05 -6.89
CA ASP A 244 15.16 -30.23 -7.76
C ASP A 244 16.58 -30.80 -7.95
N ARG A 245 17.53 -30.44 -7.07
CA ARG A 245 18.92 -30.91 -7.11
C ARG A 245 19.41 -31.28 -5.72
N ASN A 246 20.23 -32.32 -5.61
CA ASN A 246 20.98 -32.62 -4.40
C ASN A 246 22.22 -31.72 -4.29
N VAL A 247 22.00 -30.40 -4.25
CA VAL A 247 23.02 -29.36 -4.20
C VAL A 247 22.63 -28.35 -3.13
N TYR A 248 23.59 -28.03 -2.27
CA TYR A 248 23.44 -27.09 -1.18
C TYR A 248 24.56 -26.08 -1.20
N PHE A 249 24.26 -24.88 -0.74
CA PHE A 249 25.25 -23.83 -0.52
C PHE A 249 25.16 -23.34 0.91
N SER A 250 26.31 -22.99 1.48
CA SER A 250 26.34 -22.30 2.78
C SER A 250 25.54 -21.01 2.71
N ALA A 251 24.77 -20.72 3.75
CA ALA A 251 24.01 -19.48 3.85
C ALA A 251 24.91 -18.24 3.82
N LYS A 252 26.20 -18.37 4.19
CA LYS A 252 27.20 -17.30 4.10
C LYS A 252 27.55 -16.92 2.67
N ASP A 253 27.39 -17.86 1.73
CA ASP A 253 27.80 -17.70 0.33
C ASP A 253 26.62 -17.36 -0.59
N MET A 254 25.40 -17.28 -0.03
CA MET A 254 24.15 -17.12 -0.77
C MET A 254 23.41 -15.85 -0.39
N ARG A 255 22.94 -15.13 -1.41
CA ARG A 255 22.04 -13.99 -1.30
C ARG A 255 20.68 -14.37 -1.87
N ILE A 256 19.61 -14.25 -1.09
CA ILE A 256 18.25 -14.52 -1.58
C ILE A 256 17.81 -13.35 -2.48
N ILE A 257 17.29 -13.67 -3.66
CA ILE A 257 16.67 -12.71 -4.58
C ILE A 257 15.17 -12.97 -4.53
N ARG A 258 14.43 -12.01 -3.96
CA ARG A 258 12.96 -12.03 -3.93
C ARG A 258 12.40 -11.38 -5.17
#